data_AF-A0A6J8BSI0-F1
#
_entry.id   AF-A0A6J8BSI0-F1
#
_cell.length_a   1.000
_cell.length_b   1.000
_cell.length_c   1.000
_cell.angle_alpha   90.00
_cell.angle_beta   90.00
_cell.angle_gamma   90.00
#
_symmetry.space_group_name_H-M   'P 1'
#
loop_
_entity.id
_entity.type
_entity.pdbx_description
1 polymer ?
#
loop_
_entity_poly.entity_id
_entity_poly.type
_entity_poly.pdbx_seq_one_letter_code
_entity_poly.pdbx_strand_id
1 'polypeptide(L)'
;MNRCFRPQEFQHIKNAQLHLFSDGSELGYGACAYLRQVDVNDKITCSLIIGKARLAPIKQMPIPRLELSGTVTACRLYQILNDELEIKIDNVTFWTESTILLGYIRNTSRRFKTFVANRLSIIHNTTSLDQWRHIDSPSNHADRVPRGRDACHSKKQNIWLNGPKLFLKVSRYWEQGLSN
;
A
#
# COMPACT_ATOMS: atom_id res chain seq x y z
N MET A 1 7.88 24.60 1.16
CA MET A 1 6.87 23.52 1.05
C MET A 1 6.39 23.20 2.45
N ASN A 2 5.16 23.58 2.80
CA ASN A 2 4.54 23.14 4.05
C ASN A 2 4.28 21.63 3.94
N ARG A 3 5.01 20.81 4.70
CA ARG A 3 4.81 19.35 4.82
C ARG A 3 3.65 19.02 5.75
N CYS A 4 2.56 19.79 5.67
CA CYS A 4 1.37 19.48 6.45
C CYS A 4 0.53 18.52 5.62
N PHE A 5 0.40 17.26 6.06
CA PHE A 5 -0.48 16.27 5.42
C PHE A 5 -1.96 16.68 5.50
N ARG A 6 -2.28 17.57 6.46
CA ARG A 6 -3.55 18.24 6.59
C ARG A 6 -3.55 19.54 5.76
N PRO A 7 -4.41 19.66 4.73
CA PRO A 7 -4.61 20.93 4.05
C PRO A 7 -5.05 21.99 5.07
N GLN A 8 -4.55 23.21 4.94
CA GLN A 8 -4.90 24.32 5.85
C GLN A 8 -6.42 24.62 5.85
N GLU A 9 -7.10 24.22 4.77
CA GLU A 9 -8.55 24.33 4.59
C GLU A 9 -9.38 23.29 5.36
N PHE A 10 -8.75 22.26 5.95
CA PHE A 10 -9.48 21.22 6.68
C PHE A 10 -9.82 21.70 8.08
N GLN A 11 -11.12 21.79 8.39
CA GLN A 11 -11.60 22.18 9.72
C GLN A 11 -11.45 21.08 10.78
N HIS A 12 -11.99 19.89 10.52
CA HIS A 12 -11.87 18.72 11.38
C HIS A 12 -11.90 17.45 10.53
N ILE A 13 -11.00 16.52 10.80
CA ILE A 13 -10.93 15.24 10.09
C ILE A 13 -11.98 14.33 10.71
N LYS A 14 -12.98 13.93 9.92
CA LYS A 14 -13.99 12.95 10.37
C LYS A 14 -13.53 11.52 10.14
N ASN A 15 -12.65 11.30 9.16
CA ASN A 15 -12.14 9.97 8.84
C ASN A 15 -10.72 10.04 8.27
N ALA A 16 -9.82 9.19 8.77
CA ALA A 16 -8.48 9.00 8.24
C ALA A 16 -8.20 7.53 7.97
N GLN A 17 -7.62 7.23 6.81
CA GLN A 17 -7.37 5.87 6.34
C GLN A 17 -5.95 5.76 5.81
N LEU A 18 -5.27 4.66 6.15
CA LEU A 18 -3.99 4.30 5.56
C LEU A 18 -4.20 3.27 4.44
N HIS A 19 -3.61 3.54 3.29
CA HIS A 19 -3.58 2.60 2.18
C HIS A 19 -2.14 2.27 1.82
N LEU A 20 -1.75 1.02 2.05
CA LEU A 20 -0.42 0.52 1.75
C LEU A 20 -0.45 -0.34 0.51
N PHE A 21 0.41 -0.05 -0.45
CA PHE A 21 0.57 -0.81 -1.67
C PHE A 21 1.90 -1.53 -1.64
N SER A 22 1.93 -2.77 -2.11
CA SER A 22 3.16 -3.51 -2.31
C SER A 22 3.25 -4.04 -3.72
N ASP A 23 4.47 -4.07 -4.25
CA ASP A 23 4.75 -4.65 -5.56
C ASP A 23 6.15 -5.29 -5.61
N GLY A 24 6.33 -6.24 -6.52
CA GLY A 24 7.57 -6.94 -6.78
C GLY A 24 7.71 -7.32 -8.24
N SER A 25 8.82 -6.90 -8.85
CA SER A 25 9.20 -7.20 -10.23
C SER A 25 10.62 -7.76 -10.28
N GLU A 26 11.04 -8.25 -11.44
CA GLU A 26 12.41 -8.74 -11.66
C GLU A 26 13.51 -7.71 -11.36
N LEU A 27 13.18 -6.41 -11.47
CA LEU A 27 14.12 -5.32 -11.19
C LEU A 27 14.22 -4.98 -9.69
N GLY A 28 13.17 -5.27 -8.93
CA GLY A 28 13.11 -4.93 -7.52
C GLY A 28 11.71 -5.04 -6.95
N TYR A 29 11.62 -4.80 -5.65
CA TYR A 29 10.37 -4.84 -4.90
C TYR A 29 10.28 -3.64 -3.96
N GLY A 30 9.06 -3.32 -3.54
CA GLY A 30 8.85 -2.17 -2.67
C GLY A 30 7.43 -2.03 -2.19
N ALA A 31 7.22 -0.95 -1.45
CA ALA A 31 5.91 -0.56 -0.97
C ALA A 31 5.81 0.95 -0.81
N CYS A 32 4.59 1.46 -0.81
CA CYS A 32 4.28 2.84 -0.46
C CYS A 32 3.00 2.93 0.38
N ALA A 33 2.88 4.00 1.15
CA ALA A 33 1.73 4.26 2.00
C ALA A 33 1.15 5.65 1.71
N TYR A 34 -0.16 5.68 1.56
CA TYR A 34 -0.95 6.89 1.37
C TYR A 34 -1.83 7.14 2.59
N LEU A 35 -1.91 8.40 3.01
CA LEU A 35 -2.91 8.88 3.95
C LEU A 35 -4.08 9.44 3.17
N ARG A 36 -5.25 8.84 3.33
CA ARG A 36 -6.51 9.39 2.85
C ARG A 36 -7.25 10.04 4.02
N GLN A 37 -7.65 11.28 3.89
CA GLN A 37 -8.40 12.02 4.92
C GLN A 37 -9.69 12.56 4.32
N VAL A 38 -10.74 12.53 5.14
CA VAL A 38 -12.03 13.13 4.84
C VAL A 38 -12.35 14.12 5.95
N ASP A 39 -12.67 15.35 5.58
CA ASP A 39 -13.11 16.36 6.54
C ASP A 39 -14.64 16.32 6.77
N VAL A 40 -15.10 17.12 7.72
CA VAL A 40 -16.53 17.27 8.04
C VAL A 40 -17.38 17.79 6.87
N ASN A 41 -16.78 18.43 5.88
CA ASN A 41 -17.44 18.96 4.68
C ASN A 41 -17.35 17.97 3.49
N ASP A 42 -17.00 16.71 3.74
CA ASP A 42 -16.81 15.68 2.71
C ASP A 42 -15.68 15.97 1.70
N LYS A 43 -14.78 16.90 2.03
CA LYS A 43 -13.57 17.14 1.25
C LYS A 43 -12.58 16.01 1.51
N ILE A 44 -12.15 15.37 0.42
CA ILE A 44 -11.23 14.23 0.46
C ILE A 44 -9.86 14.67 -0.02
N THR A 45 -8.82 14.29 0.73
CA THR A 45 -7.44 14.35 0.28
C THR A 45 -6.77 13.00 0.40
N CYS A 46 -5.79 12.78 -0.47
CA CYS A 46 -4.94 11.61 -0.43
C CYS A 46 -3.51 12.08 -0.67
N SER A 47 -2.56 11.61 0.14
CA SER A 47 -1.17 12.05 0.08
C SER A 47 -0.21 10.92 0.39
N LEU A 48 0.85 10.81 -0.39
CA LEU A 48 1.94 9.87 -0.14
C LEU A 48 2.66 10.27 1.16
N ILE A 49 2.72 9.35 2.12
CA ILE A 49 3.46 9.56 3.38
C ILE A 49 4.89 9.06 3.22
N ILE A 50 5.03 7.83 2.73
CA ILE A 50 6.32 7.15 2.64
C ILE A 50 6.31 6.12 1.51
N GLY A 51 7.44 5.98 0.83
CA GLY A 51 7.70 4.94 -0.14
C GLY A 51 9.08 4.33 0.10
N LYS A 52 9.22 3.02 -0.10
CA LYS A 52 10.48 2.30 0.07
C LYS A 52 10.65 1.25 -1.02
N ALA A 53 11.74 1.38 -1.78
CA ALA A 53 12.13 0.46 -2.83
C ALA A 53 13.41 -0.31 -2.46
N ARG A 54 13.58 -1.50 -3.03
CA ARG A 54 14.82 -2.29 -2.98
C ARG A 54 15.05 -2.95 -4.34
N LEU A 55 16.29 -2.96 -4.80
CA LEU A 55 16.68 -3.71 -5.98
C LEU A 55 16.54 -5.21 -5.75
N ALA A 56 16.22 -5.94 -6.80
CA ALA A 56 16.17 -7.39 -6.74
C ALA A 56 17.58 -7.94 -6.43
N PRO A 57 17.70 -9.03 -5.65
CA PRO A 57 19.00 -9.63 -5.38
C PRO A 57 19.69 -10.11 -6.66
N ILE A 58 21.02 -10.04 -6.69
CA ILE A 58 21.85 -10.52 -7.82
C ILE A 58 21.54 -11.98 -8.15
N LYS A 59 21.35 -12.81 -7.10
CA LYS A 59 20.85 -14.17 -7.27
C LYS A 59 19.37 -14.10 -7.62
N GLN A 60 19.03 -14.51 -8.85
CA GLN A 60 17.66 -14.52 -9.34
C GLN A 60 16.70 -15.18 -8.35
N MET A 61 15.62 -14.46 -8.07
CA MET A 61 14.50 -14.92 -7.27
C MET A 61 13.24 -14.90 -8.12
N PRO A 62 12.36 -15.89 -7.96
CA PRO A 62 11.08 -15.91 -8.66
C PRO A 62 10.19 -14.74 -8.21
N ILE A 63 9.42 -14.19 -9.15
CA ILE A 63 8.52 -13.03 -8.94
C ILE A 63 7.65 -13.16 -7.67
N PRO A 64 6.99 -14.30 -7.38
CA PRO A 64 6.18 -14.44 -6.16
C PRO A 64 6.96 -14.21 -4.85
N ARG A 65 8.27 -14.47 -4.83
CA ARG A 65 9.11 -14.18 -3.66
C ARG A 65 9.48 -12.70 -3.57
N LEU A 66 9.58 -12.01 -4.70
CA LEU A 66 9.82 -10.56 -4.76
C LEU A 66 8.56 -9.82 -4.32
N GLU A 67 7.38 -10.20 -4.83
CA GLU A 67 6.07 -9.70 -4.39
C GLU A 67 5.92 -9.84 -2.87
N LEU A 68 6.11 -11.04 -2.33
CA LEU A 68 6.05 -11.32 -0.89
C LEU A 68 7.06 -10.47 -0.09
N SER A 69 8.21 -10.13 -0.67
CA SER A 69 9.20 -9.26 -0.03
C SER A 69 8.79 -7.79 -0.05
N GLY A 70 8.13 -7.33 -1.12
CA GLY A 70 7.44 -6.03 -1.18
C GLY A 70 6.35 -5.93 -0.13
N THR A 71 5.57 -6.99 0.06
CA THR A 71 4.49 -7.07 1.05
C THR A 71 4.99 -7.00 2.49
N VAL A 72 6.09 -7.68 2.81
CA VAL A 72 6.76 -7.50 4.10
C VAL A 72 7.30 -6.07 4.26
N THR A 73 7.72 -5.43 3.18
CA THR A 73 8.12 -4.02 3.21
C THR A 73 6.93 -3.13 3.56
N ALA A 74 5.73 -3.38 3.01
CA ALA A 74 4.51 -2.68 3.38
C ALA A 74 4.17 -2.87 4.88
N CYS A 75 4.25 -4.09 5.40
CA CYS A 75 4.02 -4.36 6.83
C CYS A 75 4.96 -3.54 7.73
N ARG A 76 6.24 -3.47 7.37
CA ARG A 76 7.23 -2.67 8.12
C ARG A 76 6.98 -1.17 8.02
N LEU A 77 6.56 -0.68 6.85
CA LEU A 77 6.15 0.72 6.71
C LEU A 77 4.95 0.99 7.60
N TYR A 78 3.96 0.09 7.64
CA TYR A 78 2.81 0.24 8.53
C TYR A 78 3.23 0.30 10.01
N GLN A 79 4.14 -0.55 10.48
CA GLN A 79 4.62 -0.49 11.87
C GLN A 79 5.23 0.88 12.20
N ILE A 80 6.13 1.38 11.34
CA ILE A 80 6.71 2.73 11.51
C ILE A 80 5.61 3.79 11.55
N LEU A 81 4.65 3.71 10.63
CA LEU A 81 3.56 4.67 10.56
C LEU A 81 2.64 4.60 11.78
N ASN A 82 2.38 3.41 12.30
CA ASN A 82 1.55 3.21 13.47
C ASN A 82 2.21 3.76 14.75
N ASP A 83 3.53 3.70 14.83
CA ASP A 83 4.29 4.15 15.99
C ASP A 83 4.55 5.68 15.94
N GLU A 84 4.72 6.25 14.75
CA GLU A 84 5.18 7.64 14.57
C GLU A 84 4.08 8.63 14.13
N LEU A 85 2.95 8.17 13.56
CA LEU A 85 1.87 9.10 13.19
C LEU A 85 1.03 9.48 14.42
N GLU A 86 1.11 10.75 14.78
CA GLU A 86 0.22 11.39 15.76
C GLU A 86 -1.19 11.71 15.18
N ILE A 87 -1.70 10.85 14.31
CA ILE A 87 -3.02 10.98 13.69
C ILE A 87 -3.81 9.71 13.99
N LYS A 88 -5.02 9.86 14.55
CA LYS A 88 -5.93 8.72 14.71
C LYS A 88 -6.29 8.16 13.33
N ILE A 89 -5.90 6.92 13.06
CA ILE A 89 -6.25 6.20 11.84
C ILE A 89 -7.46 5.31 12.12
N ASP A 90 -8.53 5.47 11.34
CA ASP A 90 -9.77 4.72 11.49
C ASP A 90 -9.76 3.39 10.72
N ASN A 91 -9.01 3.31 9.63
CA ASN A 91 -8.90 2.09 8.83
C ASN A 91 -7.54 1.96 8.15
N VAL A 92 -7.08 0.73 7.97
CA VAL A 92 -5.84 0.38 7.28
C VAL A 92 -6.14 -0.69 6.25
N THR A 93 -5.74 -0.46 5.00
CA THR A 93 -5.90 -1.43 3.91
C THR A 93 -4.57 -1.70 3.23
N PHE A 94 -4.27 -2.97 3.02
CA PHE A 94 -3.11 -3.43 2.27
C PHE A 94 -3.54 -3.93 0.89
N TRP A 95 -2.89 -3.42 -0.14
CA TRP A 95 -3.19 -3.69 -1.53
C TRP A 95 -2.05 -4.44 -2.20
N THR A 96 -2.43 -5.46 -2.98
CA THR A 96 -1.53 -6.20 -3.86
C THR A 96 -2.23 -6.58 -5.15
N GLU A 97 -1.49 -6.60 -6.26
CA GLU A 97 -1.97 -7.12 -7.55
C GLU A 97 -1.82 -8.64 -7.70
N SER A 98 -1.16 -9.30 -6.74
CA SER A 98 -0.90 -10.73 -6.80
C SER A 98 -2.02 -11.52 -6.12
N THR A 99 -2.91 -12.11 -6.93
CA THR A 99 -3.94 -13.03 -6.45
C THR A 99 -3.35 -14.28 -5.79
N ILE A 100 -2.18 -14.73 -6.26
CA ILE A 100 -1.42 -15.83 -5.65
C ILE A 100 -1.01 -15.47 -4.23
N LEU A 101 -0.47 -14.27 -4.03
CA LEU A 101 -0.08 -13.79 -2.72
C LEU A 101 -1.28 -13.64 -1.78
N LEU A 102 -2.41 -13.12 -2.26
CA LEU A 102 -3.64 -13.11 -1.47
C LEU A 102 -4.08 -14.51 -1.07
N GLY A 103 -3.93 -15.49 -1.96
CA GLY A 103 -4.14 -16.90 -1.67
C GLY A 103 -3.22 -17.41 -0.55
N TYR A 104 -1.93 -17.02 -0.55
CA TYR A 104 -1.01 -17.37 0.53
C TYR A 104 -1.39 -16.73 1.86
N ILE A 105 -1.74 -15.45 1.87
CA ILE A 105 -2.13 -14.72 3.09
C ILE A 105 -3.41 -15.31 3.67
N ARG A 106 -4.42 -15.64 2.84
CA ARG A 106 -5.66 -16.22 3.34
C ARG A 106 -5.51 -17.67 3.82
N ASN A 107 -4.38 -18.32 3.53
CA ASN A 107 -4.17 -19.71 3.84
C ASN A 107 -3.41 -19.89 5.15
N THR A 108 -4.13 -20.23 6.21
CA THR A 108 -3.56 -20.46 7.55
C THR A 108 -3.28 -21.94 7.86
N SER A 109 -3.64 -22.87 6.97
CA SER A 109 -3.60 -24.31 7.23
C SER A 109 -2.49 -25.06 6.49
N ARG A 110 -2.01 -24.55 5.34
CA ARG A 110 -0.99 -25.23 4.53
C ARG A 110 0.43 -24.96 5.03
N ARG A 111 1.26 -26.01 4.98
CA ARG A 111 2.69 -25.91 5.26
C ARG A 111 3.44 -25.36 4.06
N PHE A 112 4.02 -24.16 4.21
CA PHE A 112 4.84 -23.54 3.17
C PHE A 112 6.34 -23.83 3.36
N LYS A 113 7.13 -23.68 2.28
CA LYS A 113 8.60 -23.66 2.37
C LYS A 113 9.06 -22.51 3.26
N THR A 114 10.17 -22.69 3.98
CA THR A 114 10.70 -21.77 5.01
C THR A 114 10.72 -20.30 4.59
N PHE A 115 11.14 -20.00 3.36
CA PHE A 115 11.14 -18.61 2.86
C PHE A 115 9.73 -18.00 2.93
N VAL A 116 8.72 -18.68 2.38
CA VAL A 116 7.35 -18.18 2.33
C VAL A 116 6.74 -18.16 3.73
N ALA A 117 6.91 -19.24 4.51
CA ALA A 117 6.41 -19.35 5.87
C ALA A 117 6.90 -18.20 6.77
N ASN A 118 8.19 -17.87 6.72
CA ASN A 118 8.76 -16.80 7.55
C ASN A 118 8.19 -15.42 7.19
N ARG A 119 7.93 -15.14 5.91
CA ARG A 119 7.30 -13.86 5.52
C ARG A 119 5.83 -13.81 5.88
N LEU A 120 5.10 -14.91 5.69
CA LEU A 120 3.69 -14.99 6.09
C LEU A 120 3.53 -14.81 7.60
N SER A 121 4.44 -15.36 8.40
CA SER A 121 4.45 -15.11 9.85
C SER A 121 4.57 -13.63 10.19
N ILE A 122 5.45 -12.88 9.50
CA ILE A 122 5.55 -11.42 9.70
C ILE A 122 4.22 -10.74 9.30
N ILE A 123 3.64 -11.13 8.17
CA ILE A 123 2.38 -10.54 7.68
C ILE A 123 1.24 -10.79 8.67
N HIS A 124 1.06 -12.02 9.14
CA HIS A 124 0.02 -12.39 10.10
C HIS A 124 0.21 -11.78 11.48
N ASN A 125 1.46 -11.58 11.91
CA ASN A 125 1.73 -10.91 13.19
C ASN A 125 1.51 -9.39 13.12
N THR A 126 1.50 -8.81 11.93
CA THR A 126 1.41 -7.35 11.72
C THR A 126 0.02 -6.90 11.27
N THR A 127 -0.76 -7.78 10.64
CA THR A 127 -2.00 -7.43 9.94
C THR A 127 -3.08 -8.49 10.14
N SER A 128 -4.34 -8.07 10.01
CA SER A 128 -5.50 -8.97 9.98
C SER A 128 -5.87 -9.32 8.53
N LEU A 129 -6.43 -10.52 8.32
CA LEU A 129 -6.73 -11.04 6.98
C LEU A 129 -7.77 -10.18 6.22
N ASP A 130 -8.69 -9.57 6.95
CA ASP A 130 -9.72 -8.66 6.45
C ASP A 130 -9.18 -7.30 6.01
N GLN A 131 -7.91 -7.00 6.24
CA GLN A 131 -7.26 -5.75 5.77
C GLN A 131 -6.68 -5.88 4.36
N TRP A 132 -6.58 -7.10 3.81
CA TRP A 132 -5.94 -7.37 2.52
C TRP A 132 -6.94 -7.32 1.36
N ARG A 133 -6.58 -6.60 0.30
CA ARG A 133 -7.41 -6.42 -0.90
C ARG A 133 -6.59 -6.60 -2.18
N HIS A 134 -7.26 -7.09 -3.22
CA HIS A 134 -6.74 -7.12 -4.57
C HIS A 134 -6.90 -5.75 -5.22
N ILE A 135 -5.93 -5.35 -6.06
CA ILE A 135 -6.08 -4.22 -6.96
C ILE A 135 -5.53 -4.57 -8.34
N ASP A 136 -6.21 -4.14 -9.39
CA ASP A 136 -5.73 -4.34 -10.75
C ASP A 136 -4.44 -3.55 -11.00
N SER A 137 -3.50 -4.15 -11.75
CA SER A 137 -2.17 -3.60 -12.00
C SER A 137 -2.13 -2.14 -12.49
N PRO A 138 -3.02 -1.68 -13.40
CA PRO A 138 -3.04 -0.26 -13.81
C PRO A 138 -3.33 0.73 -12.67
N SER A 139 -3.98 0.25 -11.61
CA SER A 139 -4.31 1.03 -10.42
C SER A 139 -3.35 0.77 -9.25
N ASN A 140 -2.37 -0.14 -9.41
CA ASN A 140 -1.35 -0.40 -8.41
C ASN A 140 -0.23 0.64 -8.50
N HIS A 141 -0.23 1.60 -7.58
CA HIS A 141 0.79 2.65 -7.59
C HIS A 141 2.16 2.16 -7.13
N ALA A 142 2.24 1.01 -6.42
CA ALA A 142 3.52 0.48 -5.97
C ALA A 142 4.45 0.06 -7.11
N ASP A 143 3.96 -0.21 -8.33
CA ASP A 143 4.80 -0.52 -9.50
C ASP A 143 5.83 0.58 -9.83
N ARG A 144 5.54 1.81 -9.41
CA ARG A 144 6.45 2.95 -9.60
C ARG A 144 7.59 2.99 -8.59
N VAL A 145 7.48 2.26 -7.48
CA VAL A 145 8.48 2.23 -6.40
C VAL A 145 9.75 1.48 -6.84
N PRO A 146 9.69 0.22 -7.34
CA PRO A 146 10.89 -0.50 -7.74
C PRO A 146 11.47 -0.04 -9.07
N ARG A 147 10.65 0.51 -9.97
CA ARG A 147 11.08 0.81 -11.34
C ARG A 147 11.93 2.07 -11.48
N GLY A 148 11.98 2.95 -10.47
CA GLY A 148 12.77 4.20 -10.49
C GLY A 148 12.47 5.18 -11.63
N ARG A 149 11.49 4.85 -12.48
CA ARG A 149 11.19 5.48 -13.75
C ARG A 149 9.93 6.32 -13.59
N ASP A 150 10.06 7.59 -13.17
CA ASP A 150 9.14 8.69 -13.53
C ASP A 150 9.36 9.99 -12.72
N ALA A 151 10.57 10.28 -12.22
CA ALA A 151 10.86 11.60 -11.64
C ALA A 151 10.80 12.75 -12.68
N CYS A 152 10.80 12.44 -13.98
CA CYS A 152 10.96 13.43 -15.06
C CYS A 152 9.65 13.89 -15.73
N HIS A 153 8.48 13.33 -15.40
CA HIS A 153 7.20 13.72 -16.03
C HIS A 153 6.20 14.29 -15.00
N SER A 154 6.05 15.63 -14.99
CA SER A 154 5.26 16.39 -14.00
C SER A 154 3.83 15.89 -13.80
N LYS A 155 3.13 15.49 -14.88
CA LYS A 155 1.75 14.97 -14.80
C LYS A 155 1.65 13.65 -14.03
N LYS A 156 2.66 12.78 -14.13
CA LYS A 156 2.68 11.47 -13.45
C LYS A 156 3.14 11.59 -11.99
N GLN A 157 3.97 12.58 -11.68
CA GLN A 157 4.42 12.89 -10.32
C GLN A 157 3.25 13.35 -9.44
N ASN A 158 2.32 14.16 -9.96
CA ASN A 158 1.11 14.55 -9.23
C ASN A 158 0.22 13.36 -8.85
N ILE A 159 0.10 12.35 -9.72
CA ILE A 159 -0.65 11.12 -9.42
C ILE A 159 0.07 10.27 -8.37
N TRP A 160 1.40 10.22 -8.44
CA TRP A 160 2.21 9.51 -7.45
C TRP A 160 2.12 10.15 -6.06
N LEU A 161 2.14 11.48 -5.96
CA LEU A 161 2.09 12.19 -4.68
C LEU A 161 0.69 12.24 -4.08
N ASN A 162 -0.36 12.34 -4.90
CA ASN A 162 -1.75 12.46 -4.44
C ASN A 162 -2.53 11.13 -4.44
N GLY A 163 -1.87 10.04 -4.81
CA GLY A 163 -2.48 8.71 -4.90
C GLY A 163 -3.45 8.55 -6.08
N PRO A 164 -4.05 7.35 -6.21
CA PRO A 164 -5.03 7.08 -7.27
C PRO A 164 -6.23 8.02 -7.16
N LYS A 165 -6.71 8.49 -8.32
CA LYS A 165 -7.98 9.25 -8.42
C LYS A 165 -9.17 8.48 -7.82
N LEU A 166 -9.09 7.15 -7.77
CA LEU A 166 -10.09 6.29 -7.14
C LEU A 166 -10.31 6.67 -5.67
N PHE A 167 -9.25 7.01 -4.92
CA PHE A 167 -9.35 7.38 -3.51
C PHE A 167 -9.85 8.79 -3.26
N LEU A 168 -9.92 9.63 -4.29
CA LEU A 168 -10.55 10.96 -4.20
C LEU A 168 -12.08 10.90 -4.35
N LYS A 169 -12.66 9.70 -4.55
CA LYS A 169 -14.11 9.48 -4.58
C LYS A 169 -14.62 9.03 -3.19
N VAL A 170 -15.93 9.06 -3.00
CA VAL A 170 -16.59 8.52 -1.78
C VAL A 170 -16.38 6.99 -1.70
N SER A 171 -16.23 6.42 -0.50
CA SER A 171 -15.70 5.06 -0.28
C SER A 171 -16.44 3.92 -0.99
N ARG A 172 -17.71 4.16 -1.30
CA ARG A 172 -18.61 3.20 -1.96
C ARG A 172 -18.10 2.65 -3.30
N TYR A 173 -17.17 3.34 -3.99
CA TYR A 173 -16.72 2.94 -5.33
C TYR A 173 -15.61 1.87 -5.36
N TRP A 174 -14.77 1.76 -4.33
CA TRP A 174 -13.76 0.68 -4.25
C TRP A 174 -14.20 -0.47 -3.34
N GLU A 175 -15.23 -0.25 -2.53
CA GLU A 175 -16.00 -1.31 -1.87
C GLU A 175 -16.88 -2.11 -2.86
N GLN A 176 -17.00 -1.71 -4.13
CA GLN A 176 -17.82 -2.44 -5.12
C GLN A 176 -17.04 -3.46 -5.97
N GLY A 177 -15.71 -3.53 -5.84
CA GLY A 177 -14.94 -4.71 -6.30
C GLY A 177 -15.16 -5.96 -5.42
N LEU A 178 -16.12 -5.91 -4.49
CA LEU A 178 -16.42 -6.92 -3.48
C LEU A 178 -17.36 -8.04 -3.97
N SER A 179 -17.59 -8.16 -5.27
CA SER A 179 -18.39 -9.25 -5.83
C SER A 179 -17.88 -9.66 -7.21
N ASN A 180 -16.87 -10.53 -7.20
CA ASN A 180 -16.85 -11.83 -7.92
C ASN A 180 -15.50 -12.53 -7.72
#